data_AF-A0A3A0A8Y2-F1
#
_entry.id   AF-A0A3A0A8Y2-F1
#
_cell.length_a   1.000
_cell.length_b   1.000
_cell.length_c   1.000
_cell.angle_alpha   90.00
_cell.angle_beta   90.00
_cell.angle_gamma   90.00
#
_symmetry.space_group_name_H-M   'P 1'
#
loop_
_entity.id
_entity.type
_entity.pdbx_description
1 polymer ?
#
loop_
_entity_poly.entity_id
_entity_poly.type
_entity_poly.pdbx_seq_one_letter_code
_entity_poly.pdbx_strand_id
1 'polypeptide(L)' 'MAAEEANIQNKVLRHVVLFGFKPSATLDDIAAVEQAFAALPAKIDAILDFEWGTDVSVEGKAQGYTHCF' A
#
# COMPACT_ATOMS: atom_id res chain seq x y z
N MET A 1 2.41 29.37 -33.71
CA MET A 1 2.78 28.31 -32.75
C MET A 1 2.37 28.80 -31.38
N ALA A 2 1.14 28.49 -30.97
CA ALA A 2 0.72 28.71 -29.59
C ALA A 2 1.04 27.40 -28.86
N ALA A 3 1.95 27.47 -27.89
CA ALA A 3 2.28 26.34 -27.04
C ALA A 3 1.05 26.02 -26.18
N GLU A 4 0.68 24.75 -26.19
CA GLU A 4 -0.38 24.18 -25.38
C GLU A 4 0.13 24.08 -23.94
N GLU A 5 -0.28 25.02 -23.08
CA GLU A 5 -0.11 24.90 -21.63
C GLU A 5 -1.03 23.77 -21.15
N ALA A 6 -0.50 22.55 -21.16
CA ALA A 6 -1.14 21.43 -20.50
C ALA A 6 -1.31 21.79 -19.02
N ASN A 7 -2.57 21.87 -18.58
CA ASN A 7 -2.95 21.91 -17.18
C ASN A 7 -2.46 20.62 -16.50
N ILE A 8 -1.21 20.60 -16.05
CA ILE A 8 -0.67 19.53 -15.20
C ILE A 8 -1.33 19.74 -13.84
N GLN A 9 -2.60 19.36 -13.71
CA GLN A 9 -3.10 18.98 -12.39
C GLN A 9 -2.15 17.89 -11.89
N ASN A 10 -1.52 18.10 -10.73
CA ASN A 10 -0.63 17.12 -10.11
C ASN A 10 -1.39 15.79 -9.95
N LYS A 11 -1.22 14.88 -10.91
CA LYS A 11 -1.83 13.55 -10.88
C LYS A 11 -1.04 12.71 -9.87
N VAL A 12 -1.63 12.49 -8.71
CA VAL A 12 -1.08 11.59 -7.70
C VAL A 12 -1.48 10.15 -8.03
N LEU A 13 -0.56 9.21 -7.88
CA LEU A 13 -0.83 7.79 -8.02
C LEU A 13 -1.28 7.21 -6.68
N ARG A 14 -2.30 6.34 -6.68
CA ARG A 14 -2.60 5.47 -5.54
C ARG A 14 -2.00 4.10 -5.81
N HIS A 15 -0.93 3.79 -5.09
CA HIS A 15 -0.26 2.50 -5.15
C HIS A 15 -0.91 1.58 -4.12
N VAL A 16 -1.45 0.44 -4.56
CA VAL A 16 -2.15 -0.52 -3.68
C VAL A 16 -1.43 -1.85 -3.75
N VAL A 17 -1.09 -2.39 -2.58
CA VAL A 17 -0.41 -3.67 -2.44
C VAL A 17 -1.28 -4.60 -1.61
N LEU A 18 -1.62 -5.76 -2.19
CA LEU A 18 -2.39 -6.81 -1.52
C LEU A 18 -1.56 -8.09 -1.51
N PHE A 19 -1.32 -8.64 -0.33
CA PHE A 19 -0.70 -9.95 -0.19
C PHE A 19 -1.21 -10.71 1.04
N GLY A 20 -0.91 -12.01 1.04
CA GLY A 20 -1.08 -12.89 2.19
C GLY A 20 0.26 -13.50 2.57
N PHE A 21 0.44 -13.78 3.86
CA PHE A 21 1.65 -14.42 4.35
C PHE A 21 1.62 -15.93 4.14
N LYS A 22 2.80 -16.52 3.99
CA LYS A 22 2.92 -17.99 3.96
C LYS A 22 2.52 -18.56 5.32
N PRO A 23 1.99 -19.80 5.38
CA PRO A 23 1.64 -20.44 6.66
C PRO A 23 2.80 -20.60 7.64
N SER A 24 4.05 -20.52 7.16
CA SER A 24 5.26 -20.59 7.97
C SER A 24 5.70 -19.25 8.57
N ALA A 25 5.05 -18.14 8.23
CA ALA A 25 5.39 -16.82 8.77
C ALA A 25 4.96 -16.73 10.24
N THR A 26 5.85 -16.25 11.09
CA THR A 26 5.53 -16.01 12.50
C THR A 26 4.86 -14.66 12.68
N LEU A 27 4.25 -14.42 13.85
CA LEU A 27 3.68 -13.12 14.18
C LEU A 27 4.74 -12.02 14.19
N ASP A 28 5.96 -12.34 14.63
CA ASP A 28 7.07 -11.40 14.64
C ASP A 28 7.52 -11.03 13.21
N ASP A 29 7.54 -12.02 12.29
CA ASP A 29 7.82 -11.76 10.87
C ASP A 29 6.78 -10.83 10.24
N ILE A 30 5.50 -11.06 10.55
CA ILE A 30 4.38 -10.25 10.05
C ILE A 30 4.50 -8.82 10.59
N ALA A 31 4.66 -8.65 11.91
CA ALA A 31 4.81 -7.36 12.55
C ALA A 31 6.04 -6.59 12.02
N ALA A 32 7.14 -7.28 11.74
CA ALA A 32 8.32 -6.66 11.15
C ALA A 32 8.04 -6.09 9.75
N VAL A 33 7.26 -6.79 8.92
CA VAL A 33 6.85 -6.30 7.60
C VAL A 33 5.91 -5.12 7.71
N GLU A 34 4.89 -5.18 8.57
CA GLU A 34 3.95 -4.08 8.82
C GLU A 34 4.70 -2.80 9.24
N GLN A 35 5.62 -2.91 10.20
CA GLN A 35 6.45 -1.80 10.66
C GLN A 35 7.38 -1.27 9.57
N ALA A 36 7.92 -2.16 8.73
CA ALA A 36 8.79 -1.76 7.61
C ALA A 36 8.01 -0.91 6.60
N PHE A 37 6.78 -1.31 6.23
CA PHE A 37 5.90 -0.53 5.35
C PHE A 37 5.51 0.80 5.97
N ALA A 38 5.11 0.80 7.26
CA ALA A 38 4.75 2.02 7.98
C ALA A 38 5.89 3.04 8.11
N ALA A 39 7.14 2.59 8.01
CA ALA A 39 8.32 3.45 8.03
C ALA A 39 8.70 4.02 6.64
N LEU A 40 8.13 3.53 5.54
CA LEU A 40 8.47 3.99 4.18
C LEU A 40 8.15 5.47 3.92
N PRO A 41 7.04 6.05 4.39
CA PRO A 41 6.74 7.47 4.18
C PRO A 41 7.83 8.40 4.73
N ALA A 42 8.52 7.99 5.80
CA ALA A 42 9.62 8.75 6.38
C ALA A 42 10.97 8.58 5.64
N LYS A 43 11.04 7.67 4.67
CA LYS A 43 12.28 7.30 3.94
C LYS A 43 12.21 7.63 2.45
N ILE A 44 11.02 7.87 1.90
CA ILE A 44 10.79 8.05 0.47
C ILE A 44 9.91 9.29 0.27
N ASP A 45 10.52 10.40 -0.15
CA ASP A 45 9.84 11.71 -0.32
C ASP A 45 8.68 11.68 -1.32
N ALA A 46 8.65 10.69 -2.22
CA ALA A 46 7.58 10.51 -3.20
C ALA A 46 6.31 9.89 -2.60
N ILE A 47 6.36 9.34 -1.39
CA ILE A 47 5.18 8.81 -0.67
C ILE A 47 4.52 9.98 0.06
N LEU A 48 3.41 10.44 -0.50
CA LEU A 48 2.69 11.61 0.03
C LEU A 48 1.75 11.25 1.19
N ASP A 49 1.27 10.02 1.22
CA ASP A 49 0.31 9.51 2.19
C ASP A 49 0.42 7.98 2.30
N PHE A 50 0.05 7.42 3.44
CA PHE A 50 0.12 5.98 3.70
C PHE A 50 -0.95 5.52 4.69
N GLU A 51 -1.67 4.48 4.29
CA GLU A 51 -2.73 3.84 5.04
C GLU A 51 -2.59 2.34 4.84
N TRP A 52 -2.93 1.53 5.85
CA TRP A 52 -2.94 0.08 5.70
C TRP A 52 -3.88 -0.58 6.69
N GLY A 53 -4.19 -1.85 6.47
CA GLY A 53 -4.98 -2.66 7.39
C GLY A 53 -5.13 -4.11 6.96
N THR A 54 -5.75 -4.91 7.83
CA THR A 54 -6.06 -6.31 7.57
C THR A 54 -7.45 -6.49 6.96
N ASP A 55 -7.65 -7.55 6.18
CA ASP A 55 -8.97 -7.89 5.65
C ASP A 55 -9.99 -8.12 6.77
N VAL A 56 -11.16 -7.51 6.63
CA VAL A 56 -12.34 -7.69 7.52
C VAL A 56 -13.57 -8.09 6.71
N SER A 57 -13.40 -8.50 5.46
CA SER A 57 -14.50 -8.81 4.55
C SER A 57 -15.25 -10.07 5.00
N VAL A 58 -16.58 -10.01 4.95
CA VAL A 58 -17.46 -11.17 5.20
C VAL A 58 -17.96 -11.82 3.91
N GLU A 59 -17.58 -11.25 2.75
CA GLU A 59 -18.08 -11.65 1.43
C GLU A 59 -17.36 -12.87 0.84
N GLY A 60 -16.26 -13.32 1.44
CA GLY A 60 -15.51 -14.49 0.96
C GLY A 60 -14.74 -14.27 -0.35
N LYS A 61 -14.48 -13.01 -0.72
CA LYS A 61 -13.82 -12.63 -1.99
C LYS A 61 -12.36 -12.19 -1.84
N ALA A 62 -11.79 -12.30 -0.64
CA ALA A 62 -10.42 -11.86 -0.34
C ALA A 62 -9.32 -12.67 -1.07
N GLN A 63 -9.64 -13.84 -1.64
CA GLN A 63 -8.72 -14.66 -2.45
C GLN A 63 -7.39 -15.01 -1.74
N GLY A 64 -7.40 -15.10 -0.40
CA GLY A 64 -6.22 -15.41 0.40
C GLY A 64 -5.32 -14.22 0.71
N TYR A 65 -5.68 -13.01 0.24
CA TYR A 65 -5.05 -11.77 0.70
C TYR A 65 -5.54 -11.43 2.10
N THR A 66 -4.63 -10.96 2.94
CA THR A 66 -4.93 -10.66 4.35
C THR A 66 -4.55 -9.24 4.74
N HIS A 67 -3.66 -8.60 3.98
CA HIS A 67 -3.18 -7.25 4.24
C HIS A 67 -3.33 -6.40 2.99
N CYS A 68 -3.68 -5.12 3.19
CA CYS A 68 -3.67 -4.08 2.19
C CYS A 68 -2.80 -2.93 2.69
N PHE A 69 -1.89 -2.47 1.85
CA PHE A 69 -1.04 -1.30 2.03
C PHE A 69 -1.21 -0.35 0.85
#